data_AF-A0A5N6QDV2-F1
#
_entry.id   AF-A0A5N6QDV2-F1
#
_cell.length_a   1.000
_cell.length_b   1.000
_cell.length_c   1.000
_cell.angle_alpha   90.00
_cell.angle_beta   90.00
_cell.angle_gamma   90.00
#
_symmetry.space_group_name_H-M   'P 1'
#
loop_
_entity.id
_entity.type
_entity.pdbx_description
1 polymer ?
#
loop_
_entity_poly.entity_id
_entity_poly.type
_entity_poly.pdbx_seq_one_letter_code
_entity_poly.pdbx_strand_id
1 'polypeptide(L)'
;MAPKHRKNPCRAFPLFAFVLQLLVFLSAAETNDDGEYVSGVGDPGMRRDGLRLAIESWNQCNEVGEEVPQMGSPRAADCFDIYKASAPPAKESDCSLCKSLPYVLVHRVTDKDNKLGVGEPFLGVQPKALSNADLYAAEKELYLGSKCQVEDTPNPWQFWMIMLKSGNMDTFAGKCPKNGHKVGPFGPDKGFPCFGKGCMNQPRIYHDYTTLQGTNRTTLTGRFYGSWDLDADLSKGMVGNISYHSVTWKKEVGKGSWVFHHVLRTSTKYPWLMLYFRSDATFGHSGGYHYPTRGMSKIIPESPNFRVRFTLNVIKGGGPNSQFYLMDMGSCWKNNGQPCDGDVTSDVTRYSEMVINPNTSAWCNAGNFKLCPPYHTFPNGTRVHRTDAARFPYAAYHLYCSPGNAELLEVPFSLCDPYSNPQPQEILQILPHPVWGEYGYPTKQGEGWIGDPRTWDLDVGRLSQSLYFYQDPGTPPAKRQWMSIDLGTEIFKDPDQVAEWTVSDFDILVPKQSRH
;
A
#
# COMPACT_ATOMS: atom_id res chain seq x y z
N MET A 1 -75.51 57.57 34.14
CA MET A 1 -76.11 56.52 34.98
C MET A 1 -75.45 55.19 34.61
N ALA A 2 -74.69 54.60 35.53
CA ALA A 2 -74.25 53.20 35.44
C ALA A 2 -75.37 52.28 36.02
N PRO A 3 -75.26 50.94 36.07
CA PRO A 3 -74.36 49.97 35.42
C PRO A 3 -75.13 48.72 34.87
N LYS A 4 -74.46 47.77 34.20
CA LYS A 4 -74.47 46.35 34.64
C LYS A 4 -73.51 45.43 33.86
N HIS A 5 -72.80 44.68 34.69
CA HIS A 5 -71.78 43.66 34.51
C HIS A 5 -72.19 42.34 33.82
N ARG A 6 -71.12 41.56 33.50
CA ARG A 6 -70.95 40.07 33.55
C ARG A 6 -71.30 39.33 32.24
N LYS A 7 -70.53 38.38 31.67
CA LYS A 7 -69.43 37.48 32.10
C LYS A 7 -68.61 36.98 30.85
N ASN A 8 -67.29 36.89 31.02
CA ASN A 8 -66.26 35.89 30.60
C ASN A 8 -66.66 34.62 29.79
N PRO A 9 -65.70 33.83 29.18
CA PRO A 9 -64.24 34.01 29.07
C PRO A 9 -63.58 33.62 27.71
N CYS A 10 -62.25 33.81 27.64
CA CYS A 10 -61.27 33.04 26.86
C CYS A 10 -61.24 33.18 25.32
N ARG A 11 -60.24 33.91 24.82
CA ARG A 11 -59.09 33.33 24.07
C ARG A 11 -58.09 34.44 23.76
N ALA A 12 -56.97 34.45 24.47
CA ALA A 12 -55.81 35.24 24.13
C ALA A 12 -55.06 34.56 22.97
N PHE A 13 -55.06 35.18 21.80
CA PHE A 13 -54.04 35.06 20.76
C PHE A 13 -53.48 36.49 20.64
N PRO A 14 -52.16 36.73 20.81
CA PRO A 14 -51.17 36.28 19.84
C PRO A 14 -49.80 35.95 20.46
N LEU A 15 -49.34 34.68 20.38
CA LEU A 15 -47.97 34.34 20.79
C LEU A 15 -47.37 33.20 19.95
N PHE A 16 -47.89 32.97 18.74
CA PHE A 16 -47.48 31.87 17.86
C PHE A 16 -46.71 32.30 16.61
N ALA A 17 -46.41 33.60 16.45
CA ALA A 17 -45.68 34.11 15.29
C ALA A 17 -44.20 34.46 15.56
N PHE A 18 -43.77 34.50 16.84
CA PHE A 18 -42.39 34.87 17.20
C PHE A 18 -41.53 33.71 17.73
N VAL A 19 -42.11 32.53 17.97
CA VAL A 19 -41.34 31.32 18.35
C VAL A 19 -40.92 30.50 17.12
N LEU A 20 -41.61 30.66 15.98
CA LEU A 20 -41.28 29.93 14.76
C LEU A 20 -40.12 30.55 13.96
N GLN A 21 -39.78 31.82 14.19
CA GLN A 21 -38.59 32.45 13.58
C GLN A 21 -37.31 32.25 14.40
N LEU A 22 -37.40 31.77 15.64
CA LEU A 22 -36.23 31.36 16.44
C LEU A 22 -35.94 29.85 16.35
N LEU A 23 -36.87 29.05 15.82
CA LEU A 23 -36.67 27.63 15.53
C LEU A 23 -36.23 27.35 14.08
N VAL A 24 -36.23 28.34 13.20
CA VAL A 24 -35.76 28.21 11.80
C VAL A 24 -34.31 28.67 11.60
N PHE A 25 -33.67 29.23 12.63
CA PHE A 25 -32.21 29.50 12.64
C PHE A 25 -31.39 28.44 13.40
N LEU A 26 -31.99 27.29 13.74
CA LEU A 26 -31.34 26.15 14.40
C LEU A 26 -31.20 24.92 13.49
N SER A 27 -31.32 25.08 12.17
CA SER A 27 -31.23 23.96 11.22
C SER A 27 -30.62 24.40 9.88
N ALA A 28 -29.38 24.88 9.94
CA ALA A 28 -28.43 24.86 8.82
C ALA A 28 -27.04 25.32 9.31
N ALA A 29 -26.59 24.79 10.44
CA ALA A 29 -25.19 24.47 10.57
C ALA A 29 -25.15 22.96 10.34
N GLU A 30 -24.93 22.54 9.09
CA GLU A 30 -24.18 21.31 8.91
C GLU A 30 -22.86 21.59 9.63
N THR A 31 -22.77 21.12 10.88
CA THR A 31 -21.49 20.89 11.48
C THR A 31 -20.82 19.88 10.56
N ASN A 32 -20.00 20.39 9.63
CA ASN A 32 -18.80 19.67 9.24
C ASN A 32 -18.12 19.37 10.57
N ASP A 33 -18.41 18.21 11.13
CA ASP A 33 -17.54 17.57 12.08
C ASP A 33 -16.31 17.17 11.25
N ASP A 34 -15.54 18.18 10.82
CA ASP A 34 -14.14 18.02 10.43
C ASP A 34 -13.43 17.72 11.76
N GLY A 35 -13.70 16.51 12.28
CA GLY A 35 -13.03 15.98 13.44
C GLY A 35 -11.55 16.16 13.20
N GLU A 36 -10.85 16.74 14.19
CA GLU A 36 -9.44 17.06 14.05
C GLU A 36 -8.69 15.80 13.60
N TYR A 37 -8.10 15.78 12.41
CA TYR A 37 -7.33 14.62 11.93
C TYR A 37 -5.88 14.72 12.41
N VAL A 38 -5.28 13.57 12.71
CA VAL A 38 -3.85 13.41 12.96
C VAL A 38 -3.26 12.46 11.93
N SER A 39 -1.96 12.58 11.67
CA SER A 39 -1.26 11.64 10.81
C SER A 39 -1.08 10.29 11.52
N GLY A 40 -1.48 9.22 10.84
CA GLY A 40 -1.23 7.84 11.22
C GLY A 40 0.15 7.35 10.81
N VAL A 41 0.91 8.11 10.01
CA VAL A 41 2.28 7.77 9.62
C VAL A 41 3.32 8.51 10.45
N GLY A 42 4.52 7.94 10.54
CA GLY A 42 5.66 8.53 11.24
C GLY A 42 6.33 9.71 10.53
N ASP A 43 6.18 9.79 9.21
CA ASP A 43 6.72 10.87 8.36
C ASP A 43 5.60 11.56 7.56
N PRO A 44 4.76 12.39 8.21
CA PRO A 44 3.59 13.01 7.57
C PRO A 44 3.96 13.84 6.35
N GLY A 45 3.38 13.50 5.19
CA GLY A 45 3.67 14.16 3.91
C GLY A 45 5.09 13.93 3.40
N MET A 46 5.82 12.94 3.94
CA MET A 46 7.22 12.65 3.64
C MET A 46 8.15 13.87 3.82
N ARG A 47 7.94 14.63 4.90
CA ARG A 47 8.58 15.94 5.11
C ARG A 47 9.83 15.88 5.97
N ARG A 48 10.14 14.76 6.61
CA ARG A 48 11.36 14.62 7.42
C ARG A 48 12.61 14.63 6.54
N ASP A 49 13.67 15.31 6.95
CA ASP A 49 14.94 15.32 6.18
C ASP A 49 15.76 14.03 6.35
N GLY A 50 15.70 13.39 7.52
CA GLY A 50 16.27 12.06 7.72
C GLY A 50 15.34 11.01 7.12
N LEU A 51 15.78 10.29 6.09
CA LEU A 51 14.97 9.28 5.43
C LEU A 51 14.98 7.96 6.21
N ARG A 52 13.88 7.23 6.10
CA ARG A 52 13.78 5.82 6.44
C ARG A 52 13.07 5.10 5.29
N LEU A 53 13.83 4.31 4.55
CA LEU A 53 13.33 3.59 3.38
C LEU A 53 13.89 2.17 3.41
N ALA A 54 13.03 1.18 3.22
CA ALA A 54 13.44 -0.19 2.98
C ALA A 54 12.98 -0.64 1.59
N ILE A 55 13.62 -1.70 1.12
CA ILE A 55 13.24 -2.43 -0.07
C ILE A 55 13.15 -3.90 0.26
N GLU A 56 12.10 -4.53 -0.26
CA GLU A 56 11.88 -5.95 -0.19
C GLU A 56 11.61 -6.52 -1.57
N SER A 57 11.94 -7.79 -1.74
CA SER A 57 11.61 -8.48 -2.97
C SER A 57 11.21 -9.93 -2.74
N TRP A 58 10.23 -10.37 -3.53
CA TRP A 58 9.63 -11.68 -3.42
C TRP A 58 9.42 -12.40 -4.74
N ASN A 59 9.29 -13.73 -4.67
CA ASN A 59 8.70 -14.53 -5.73
C ASN A 59 7.15 -14.51 -5.65
N GLN A 60 6.48 -15.33 -6.48
CA GLN A 60 5.03 -15.33 -6.60
C GLN A 60 4.27 -15.47 -5.26
N CYS A 61 4.76 -16.29 -4.33
CA CYS A 61 4.06 -16.60 -3.08
C CYS A 61 4.52 -15.76 -1.88
N ASN A 62 5.13 -14.59 -2.10
CA ASN A 62 5.68 -13.75 -1.01
C ASN A 62 6.75 -14.46 -0.18
N GLU A 63 7.51 -15.34 -0.82
CA GLU A 63 8.65 -16.04 -0.23
C GLU A 63 9.93 -15.71 -0.99
N VAL A 64 11.08 -15.99 -0.39
CA VAL A 64 12.39 -15.88 -1.04
C VAL A 64 12.68 -17.18 -1.81
N GLY A 65 12.42 -18.32 -1.17
CA GLY A 65 12.77 -19.64 -1.66
C GLY A 65 14.28 -19.90 -1.62
N GLU A 66 15.04 -19.19 -2.45
CA GLU A 66 16.51 -19.30 -2.53
C GLU A 66 17.15 -17.94 -2.75
N GLU A 67 18.25 -17.66 -2.03
CA GLU A 67 19.02 -16.45 -2.24
C GLU A 67 19.84 -16.51 -3.54
N VAL A 68 19.93 -15.38 -4.23
CA VAL A 68 20.85 -15.21 -5.35
C VAL A 68 22.28 -15.22 -4.80
N PRO A 69 23.19 -16.03 -5.37
CA PRO A 69 24.57 -16.08 -4.92
C PRO A 69 25.21 -14.69 -4.85
N GLN A 70 25.88 -14.40 -3.73
CA GLN A 70 26.60 -13.14 -3.48
C GLN A 70 25.72 -11.88 -3.34
N MET A 71 24.39 -12.02 -3.38
CA MET A 71 23.45 -10.91 -3.15
C MET A 71 23.02 -10.82 -1.68
N GLY A 72 22.90 -11.98 -1.01
CA GLY A 72 22.31 -12.07 0.32
C GLY A 72 20.79 -11.99 0.29
N SER A 73 20.19 -11.79 1.46
CA SER A 73 18.73 -11.72 1.62
C SER A 73 18.16 -10.49 0.91
N PRO A 74 16.99 -10.59 0.24
CA PRO A 74 16.45 -9.55 -0.63
C PRO A 74 15.80 -8.39 0.14
N ARG A 75 16.28 -8.13 1.37
CA ARG A 75 15.90 -7.02 2.23
C ARG A 75 17.07 -6.06 2.36
N ALA A 76 16.85 -4.80 2.07
CA ALA A 76 17.85 -3.75 2.28
C ALA A 76 17.16 -2.47 2.75
N ALA A 77 17.92 -1.54 3.32
CA ALA A 77 17.40 -0.26 3.78
C ALA A 77 18.41 0.88 3.62
N ASP A 78 17.88 2.08 3.43
CA ASP A 78 18.59 3.34 3.60
C ASP A 78 17.93 4.15 4.71
N CYS A 79 18.62 4.24 5.83
CA CYS A 79 18.18 4.96 7.01
C CYS A 79 19.32 5.83 7.50
N PHE A 80 19.08 7.14 7.61
CA PHE A 80 20.10 8.06 8.10
C PHE A 80 19.48 9.22 8.87
N ASP A 81 20.24 9.75 9.82
CA ASP A 81 19.94 11.03 10.43
C ASP A 81 20.80 12.12 9.81
N ILE A 82 20.26 13.32 9.77
CA ILE A 82 20.95 14.51 9.26
C ILE A 82 21.15 15.50 10.39
N TYR A 83 22.38 16.00 10.50
CA TYR A 83 22.76 17.01 11.49
C TYR A 83 23.38 18.21 10.78
N LYS A 84 23.14 19.41 11.30
CA LYS A 84 23.92 20.58 10.90
C LYS A 84 25.37 20.36 11.35
N ALA A 85 26.32 20.60 10.45
CA ALA A 85 27.73 20.53 10.83
C ALA A 85 28.05 21.60 11.88
N SER A 86 28.73 21.21 12.95
CA SER A 86 29.19 22.14 13.98
C SER A 86 30.20 23.13 13.36
N ALA A 87 30.09 24.41 13.68
CA ALA A 87 31.16 25.36 13.38
C ALA A 87 32.44 24.88 14.10
N PRO A 88 33.60 24.81 13.42
CA PRO A 88 34.83 24.39 14.07
C PRO A 88 35.13 25.32 15.26
N PRO A 89 35.63 24.80 16.40
CA PRO A 89 36.03 25.63 17.52
C PRO A 89 37.03 26.68 17.05
N ALA A 90 36.89 27.92 17.55
CA ALA A 90 37.62 29.12 17.11
C ALA A 90 39.16 29.04 17.19
N LYS A 91 39.74 27.90 17.62
CA LYS A 91 41.18 27.66 17.77
C LYS A 91 41.79 26.71 16.73
N GLU A 92 41.01 26.10 15.84
CA GLU A 92 41.52 25.34 14.69
C GLU A 92 41.00 25.96 13.39
N SER A 93 41.66 27.05 12.98
CA SER A 93 41.24 27.88 11.85
C SER A 93 41.58 27.35 10.46
N ASP A 94 42.22 26.18 10.34
CA ASP A 94 42.79 25.70 9.07
C ASP A 94 42.13 24.47 8.43
N CYS A 95 40.95 24.03 8.91
CA CYS A 95 40.16 23.06 8.16
C CYS A 95 39.26 23.75 7.13
N SER A 96 39.79 24.02 5.93
CA SER A 96 39.01 24.55 4.79
C SER A 96 37.84 23.65 4.40
N LEU A 97 37.99 22.32 4.55
CA LEU A 97 36.96 21.32 4.26
C LEU A 97 35.79 21.39 5.26
N CYS A 98 36.07 21.68 6.53
CA CYS A 98 35.08 21.74 7.61
C CYS A 98 34.14 22.96 7.49
N LYS A 99 34.60 24.03 6.82
CA LYS A 99 33.76 25.20 6.48
C LYS A 99 32.85 24.94 5.26
N SER A 100 32.98 23.80 4.57
CA SER A 100 32.35 23.53 3.26
C SER A 100 31.20 22.50 3.29
N LEU A 101 30.92 21.87 4.43
CA LEU A 101 29.86 20.87 4.58
C LEU A 101 28.80 21.41 5.54
N PRO A 102 27.65 21.90 5.06
CA PRO A 102 26.61 22.44 5.94
C PRO A 102 25.90 21.36 6.77
N TYR A 103 25.94 20.10 6.31
CA TYR A 103 25.26 18.97 6.94
C TYR A 103 26.13 17.72 6.93
N VAL A 104 25.88 16.84 7.90
CA VAL A 104 26.48 15.50 8.03
C VAL A 104 25.35 14.47 8.03
N LEU A 105 25.50 13.41 7.23
CA LEU A 105 24.60 12.26 7.21
C LEU A 105 25.19 11.13 8.05
N VAL A 106 24.42 10.60 8.97
CA VAL A 106 24.79 9.44 9.80
C VAL A 106 23.90 8.27 9.41
N HIS A 107 24.41 7.40 8.54
CA HIS A 107 23.70 6.19 8.14
C HIS A 107 23.65 5.18 9.30
N ARG A 108 22.45 4.68 9.57
CA ARG A 108 22.15 3.67 10.61
C ARG A 108 22.32 2.25 10.07
N VAL A 109 22.14 2.08 8.76
CA VAL A 109 22.29 0.82 8.04
C VAL A 109 23.53 0.92 7.17
N THR A 110 24.41 -0.07 7.30
CA THR A 110 25.68 -0.17 6.57
C THR A 110 25.58 -1.13 5.39
N ASP A 111 26.56 -1.08 4.49
CA ASP A 111 26.63 -2.01 3.34
C ASP A 111 26.70 -3.47 3.81
N LYS A 112 27.38 -3.72 4.94
CA LYS A 112 27.42 -5.04 5.57
C LYS A 112 26.03 -5.51 6.01
N ASP A 113 25.22 -4.63 6.58
CA ASP A 113 23.86 -4.98 7.01
C ASP A 113 22.97 -5.33 5.81
N ASN A 114 23.06 -4.54 4.73
CA ASN A 114 22.30 -4.78 3.51
C ASN A 114 22.75 -6.06 2.79
N LYS A 115 24.02 -6.47 2.91
CA LYS A 115 24.55 -7.70 2.28
C LYS A 115 24.33 -8.99 3.08
N LEU A 116 23.79 -8.90 4.30
CA LEU A 116 23.51 -10.09 5.13
C LEU A 116 22.68 -11.14 4.37
N GLY A 117 23.14 -12.39 4.38
CA GLY A 117 22.45 -13.54 3.78
C GLY A 117 22.40 -14.78 4.67
N VAL A 118 21.65 -15.79 4.24
CA VAL A 118 21.46 -17.05 4.97
C VAL A 118 22.80 -17.64 5.41
N GLY A 119 22.88 -18.01 6.70
CA GLY A 119 24.07 -18.53 7.35
C GLY A 119 24.91 -17.46 8.06
N GLU A 120 24.72 -16.17 7.77
CA GLU A 120 25.41 -15.09 8.45
C GLU A 120 24.63 -14.62 9.69
N PRO A 121 25.24 -14.61 10.89
CA PRO A 121 24.54 -14.21 12.10
C PRO A 121 24.42 -12.68 12.23
N PHE A 122 23.29 -12.23 12.78
CA PHE A 122 23.07 -10.85 13.23
C PHE A 122 22.33 -10.82 14.57
N LEU A 123 22.26 -9.65 15.21
CA LEU A 123 21.64 -9.52 16.52
C LEU A 123 20.13 -9.84 16.45
N GLY A 124 19.70 -10.85 17.20
CA GLY A 124 18.29 -11.26 17.29
C GLY A 124 17.87 -12.38 16.33
N VAL A 125 18.75 -12.80 15.41
CA VAL A 125 18.46 -13.91 14.48
C VAL A 125 18.25 -15.22 15.23
N GLN A 126 17.23 -15.98 14.86
CA GLN A 126 16.97 -17.29 15.41
C GLN A 126 17.83 -18.35 14.70
N PRO A 127 18.30 -19.39 15.41
CA PRO A 127 19.12 -20.44 14.80
C PRO A 127 18.46 -21.11 13.58
N LYS A 128 17.12 -21.23 13.59
CA LYS A 128 16.34 -21.78 12.47
C LYS A 128 16.37 -20.92 11.20
N ALA A 129 16.52 -19.60 11.32
CA ALA A 129 16.55 -18.70 10.19
C ALA A 129 17.90 -18.77 9.45
N LEU A 130 18.97 -19.16 10.14
CA LEU A 130 20.31 -19.32 9.54
C LEU A 130 20.38 -20.41 8.44
N SER A 131 19.36 -21.23 8.28
CA SER A 131 19.27 -22.25 7.23
C SER A 131 17.99 -22.16 6.38
N ASN A 132 17.23 -21.07 6.51
CA ASN A 132 15.96 -20.88 5.79
C ASN A 132 15.85 -19.44 5.29
N ALA A 133 15.87 -19.26 3.96
CA ALA A 133 15.87 -17.93 3.32
C ALA A 133 14.63 -17.09 3.62
N ASP A 134 13.47 -17.73 3.71
CA ASP A 134 12.19 -17.08 3.98
C ASP A 134 12.18 -16.49 5.40
N LEU A 135 12.52 -17.31 6.40
CA LEU A 135 12.65 -16.88 7.78
C LEU A 135 13.78 -15.85 7.96
N TYR A 136 14.91 -16.03 7.27
CA TYR A 136 16.03 -15.09 7.34
C TYR A 136 15.62 -13.71 6.83
N ALA A 137 14.90 -13.63 5.70
CA ALA A 137 14.45 -12.36 5.15
C ALA A 137 13.47 -11.65 6.08
N ALA A 138 12.50 -12.37 6.65
CA ALA A 138 11.59 -11.81 7.64
C ALA A 138 12.34 -11.28 8.88
N GLU A 139 13.27 -12.05 9.44
CA GLU A 139 14.03 -11.62 10.62
C GLU A 139 15.02 -10.49 10.30
N LYS A 140 15.60 -10.46 9.09
CA LYS A 140 16.45 -9.37 8.63
C LYS A 140 15.66 -8.07 8.50
N GLU A 141 14.42 -8.10 8.03
CA GLU A 141 13.55 -6.92 8.04
C GLU A 141 13.37 -6.36 9.46
N LEU A 142 13.10 -7.23 10.45
CA LEU A 142 12.99 -6.81 11.85
C LEU A 142 14.29 -6.19 12.38
N TYR A 143 15.43 -6.78 12.01
CA TYR A 143 16.76 -6.27 12.36
C TYR A 143 17.01 -4.88 11.75
N LEU A 144 16.78 -4.71 10.45
CA LEU A 144 16.90 -3.42 9.77
C LEU A 144 15.93 -2.39 10.36
N GLY A 145 14.69 -2.81 10.63
CA GLY A 145 13.68 -2.00 11.31
C GLY A 145 14.15 -1.49 12.68
N SER A 146 14.81 -2.32 13.48
CA SER A 146 15.37 -1.92 14.78
C SER A 146 16.45 -0.84 14.66
N LYS A 147 17.26 -0.87 13.59
CA LYS A 147 18.28 0.16 13.31
C LYS A 147 17.67 1.45 12.77
N CYS A 148 16.58 1.34 12.03
CA CYS A 148 15.87 2.44 11.41
C CYS A 148 14.84 3.10 12.32
N GLN A 149 14.53 2.51 13.48
CA GLN A 149 13.45 2.97 14.34
C GLN A 149 13.58 4.44 14.74
N VAL A 150 12.45 5.13 14.69
CA VAL A 150 12.27 6.48 15.22
C VAL A 150 11.24 6.41 16.34
N GLU A 151 11.63 6.88 17.52
CA GLU A 151 10.72 6.99 18.66
C GLU A 151 9.68 8.08 18.39
N ASP A 152 8.41 7.75 18.61
CA ASP A 152 7.27 8.64 18.35
C ASP A 152 6.05 8.19 19.17
N THR A 153 5.01 9.02 19.19
CA THR A 153 3.72 8.77 19.85
C THR A 153 2.61 8.61 18.80
N PRO A 154 1.69 7.64 18.95
CA PRO A 154 1.57 6.69 20.06
C PRO A 154 2.57 5.53 20.02
N ASN A 155 3.15 5.23 18.86
CA ASN A 155 4.07 4.12 18.66
C ASN A 155 5.30 4.57 17.88
N PRO A 156 6.46 3.93 18.08
CA PRO A 156 7.61 4.10 17.21
C PRO A 156 7.32 3.58 15.80
N TRP A 157 8.09 4.06 14.83
CA TRP A 157 7.97 3.69 13.42
C TRP A 157 9.34 3.45 12.77
N GLN A 158 9.37 2.80 11.60
CA GLN A 158 10.60 2.38 10.94
C GLN A 158 10.75 3.03 9.58
N PHE A 159 10.18 2.50 8.51
CA PHE A 159 10.47 2.96 7.14
C PHE A 159 9.25 2.92 6.22
N TRP A 160 9.30 3.74 5.17
CA TRP A 160 8.54 3.50 3.95
C TRP A 160 9.07 2.23 3.27
N MET A 161 8.22 1.46 2.63
CA MET A 161 8.62 0.20 1.99
C MET A 161 8.48 0.27 0.48
N ILE A 162 9.54 -0.10 -0.24
CA ILE A 162 9.49 -0.44 -1.66
C ILE A 162 9.29 -1.95 -1.75
N MET A 163 8.15 -2.38 -2.29
CA MET A 163 7.92 -3.80 -2.55
C MET A 163 8.15 -4.10 -4.03
N LEU A 164 8.94 -5.14 -4.27
CA LEU A 164 9.08 -5.76 -5.58
C LEU A 164 8.58 -7.19 -5.55
N LYS A 165 7.89 -7.59 -6.61
CA LYS A 165 7.43 -8.96 -6.75
C LYS A 165 7.47 -9.41 -8.20
N SER A 166 7.71 -10.70 -8.38
CA SER A 166 7.60 -11.36 -9.67
C SER A 166 6.42 -12.33 -9.70
N GLY A 167 5.64 -12.21 -10.77
CA GLY A 167 4.56 -13.09 -11.18
C GLY A 167 4.97 -14.53 -11.54
N ASN A 168 6.27 -14.78 -11.72
CA ASN A 168 6.77 -16.05 -12.19
C ASN A 168 6.61 -17.15 -11.14
N MET A 169 6.14 -18.32 -11.58
CA MET A 169 5.91 -19.47 -10.70
C MET A 169 6.39 -20.78 -11.34
N ASP A 170 7.29 -21.47 -10.66
CA ASP A 170 7.70 -22.83 -10.99
C ASP A 170 6.80 -23.83 -10.26
N THR A 171 5.80 -24.34 -10.96
CA THR A 171 4.84 -25.33 -10.41
C THR A 171 5.48 -26.69 -10.13
N PHE A 172 6.64 -26.98 -10.70
CA PHE A 172 7.40 -28.20 -10.42
C PHE A 172 8.32 -28.07 -9.20
N ALA A 173 8.71 -26.84 -8.84
CA ALA A 173 9.49 -26.61 -7.63
C ALA A 173 8.68 -26.85 -6.35
N GLY A 174 7.34 -26.77 -6.40
CA GLY A 174 6.46 -27.00 -5.25
C GLY A 174 6.73 -26.06 -4.06
N LYS A 175 7.27 -24.86 -4.35
CA LYS A 175 7.65 -23.87 -3.33
C LYS A 175 6.44 -23.15 -2.73
N CYS A 176 5.48 -22.77 -3.57
CA CYS A 176 4.32 -22.03 -3.14
C CYS A 176 3.21 -22.96 -2.63
N PRO A 177 2.65 -22.71 -1.43
CA PRO A 177 1.47 -23.42 -0.95
C PRO A 177 0.24 -23.05 -1.77
N LYS A 178 -0.77 -23.91 -1.73
CA LYS A 178 -2.12 -23.67 -2.25
C LYS A 178 -3.03 -23.38 -1.07
N ASN A 179 -3.43 -22.12 -0.85
CA ASN A 179 -4.32 -21.77 0.26
C ASN A 179 -3.80 -22.27 1.63
N GLY A 180 -2.52 -22.03 1.94
CA GLY A 180 -1.89 -22.49 3.18
C GLY A 180 -1.41 -23.95 3.17
N HIS A 181 -1.84 -24.76 2.21
CA HIS A 181 -1.48 -26.17 2.14
C HIS A 181 -0.29 -26.39 1.20
N LYS A 182 0.75 -27.05 1.70
CA LYS A 182 1.87 -27.47 0.84
C LYS A 182 1.37 -28.37 -0.28
N VAL A 183 1.76 -28.05 -1.50
CA VAL A 183 1.47 -28.86 -2.69
C VAL A 183 2.76 -29.13 -3.43
N GLY A 184 2.91 -30.35 -3.95
CA GLY A 184 4.05 -30.78 -4.74
C GLY A 184 3.76 -30.73 -6.24
N PRO A 185 4.75 -31.09 -7.09
CA PRO A 185 4.73 -30.83 -8.53
C PRO A 185 3.37 -31.15 -9.15
N PHE A 186 2.67 -30.15 -9.67
CA PHE A 186 1.28 -30.29 -10.15
C PHE A 186 1.13 -30.07 -11.65
N GLY A 187 2.23 -30.26 -12.40
CA GLY A 187 2.27 -30.18 -13.86
C GLY A 187 2.41 -28.75 -14.39
N PRO A 188 2.55 -28.59 -15.71
CA PRO A 188 2.69 -27.27 -16.31
C PRO A 188 1.38 -26.52 -16.21
N ASP A 189 1.38 -25.43 -15.47
CA ASP A 189 0.29 -24.46 -15.49
C ASP A 189 0.53 -23.45 -16.62
N LYS A 190 -0.52 -23.09 -17.35
CA LYS A 190 -0.44 -22.03 -18.39
C LYS A 190 -0.77 -20.65 -17.84
N GLY A 191 -1.21 -20.59 -16.58
CA GLY A 191 -1.59 -19.38 -15.88
C GLY A 191 -0.40 -18.61 -15.30
N PHE A 192 0.79 -19.21 -15.11
CA PHE A 192 1.96 -18.48 -14.60
C PHE A 192 3.14 -18.54 -15.57
N PRO A 193 3.83 -17.40 -15.84
CA PRO A 193 5.04 -17.40 -16.63
C PRO A 193 6.17 -18.12 -15.88
N CYS A 194 6.90 -18.99 -16.58
CA CYS A 194 8.13 -19.57 -16.06
C CYS A 194 8.98 -20.11 -17.21
N PHE A 195 10.28 -19.81 -17.20
CA PHE A 195 11.25 -20.28 -18.19
C PHE A 195 12.05 -21.50 -17.69
N GLY A 196 11.58 -22.17 -16.64
CA GLY A 196 12.25 -23.30 -15.98
C GLY A 196 13.11 -22.85 -14.79
N LYS A 197 14.18 -23.60 -14.53
CA LYS A 197 15.04 -23.38 -13.36
C LYS A 197 15.48 -21.92 -13.24
N GLY A 198 15.19 -21.32 -12.09
CA GLY A 198 15.51 -19.92 -11.79
C GLY A 198 14.40 -18.91 -12.10
N CYS A 199 13.24 -19.34 -12.60
CA CYS A 199 12.13 -18.40 -12.86
C CYS A 199 11.55 -17.80 -11.57
N MET A 200 11.64 -18.50 -10.43
CA MET A 200 11.26 -18.02 -9.09
C MET A 200 12.47 -17.53 -8.26
N ASN A 201 13.41 -16.84 -8.91
CA ASN A 201 14.54 -16.23 -8.19
C ASN A 201 14.15 -14.87 -7.60
N GLN A 202 14.94 -14.43 -6.61
CA GLN A 202 14.99 -13.03 -6.20
C GLN A 202 15.81 -12.19 -7.21
N PRO A 203 15.66 -10.87 -7.22
CA PRO A 203 16.46 -9.98 -8.05
C PRO A 203 17.86 -9.72 -7.51
N ARG A 204 18.66 -9.07 -8.35
CA ARG A 204 19.76 -8.24 -7.86
C ARG A 204 19.22 -6.89 -7.42
N ILE A 205 19.65 -6.43 -6.25
CA ILE A 205 19.30 -5.11 -5.70
C ILE A 205 20.60 -4.35 -5.41
N TYR A 206 20.83 -3.27 -6.12
CA TYR A 206 21.94 -2.35 -5.89
C TYR A 206 21.46 -1.13 -5.14
N HIS A 207 22.31 -0.62 -4.25
CA HIS A 207 22.00 0.52 -3.39
C HIS A 207 23.05 1.63 -3.57
N ASP A 208 22.60 2.75 -4.09
CA ASP A 208 23.33 4.00 -4.04
C ASP A 208 22.87 4.77 -2.79
N TYR A 209 23.72 4.78 -1.76
CA TYR A 209 23.42 5.44 -0.48
C TYR A 209 23.07 6.91 -0.67
N THR A 210 22.16 7.39 0.17
CA THR A 210 21.76 8.79 0.17
C THR A 210 22.96 9.70 0.45
N THR A 211 23.19 10.65 -0.43
CA THR A 211 24.28 11.63 -0.31
C THR A 211 23.78 13.06 -0.48
N LEU A 212 24.56 14.02 0.01
CA LEU A 212 24.36 15.44 -0.26
C LEU A 212 25.02 15.81 -1.59
N GLN A 213 24.21 16.32 -2.51
CA GLN A 213 24.58 16.67 -3.87
C GLN A 213 24.32 18.16 -4.15
N GLY A 214 24.81 18.63 -5.30
CA GLY A 214 24.73 20.01 -5.76
C GLY A 214 25.81 20.93 -5.17
N THR A 215 25.95 22.12 -5.75
CA THR A 215 27.00 23.10 -5.39
C THR A 215 26.97 23.47 -3.90
N ASN A 216 25.77 23.61 -3.34
CA ASN A 216 25.56 23.98 -1.94
C ASN A 216 25.46 22.76 -1.00
N ARG A 217 25.52 21.52 -1.53
CA ARG A 217 25.35 20.28 -0.76
C ARG A 217 24.08 20.28 0.11
N THR A 218 22.95 20.69 -0.48
CA THR A 218 21.64 20.75 0.17
C THR A 218 20.61 19.80 -0.45
N THR A 219 20.94 19.16 -1.57
CA THR A 219 20.06 18.19 -2.22
C THR A 219 20.41 16.78 -1.77
N LEU A 220 19.49 16.10 -1.11
CA LEU A 220 19.62 14.70 -0.77
C LEU A 220 19.18 13.84 -1.95
N THR A 221 19.97 12.83 -2.31
CA THR A 221 19.61 11.87 -3.36
C THR A 221 20.21 10.50 -3.06
N GLY A 222 19.40 9.46 -3.23
CA GLY A 222 19.81 8.06 -3.16
C GLY A 222 18.95 7.20 -4.09
N ARG A 223 19.30 5.92 -4.24
CA ARG A 223 18.64 5.04 -5.19
C ARG A 223 18.74 3.56 -4.82
N PHE A 224 17.65 2.83 -5.05
CA PHE A 224 17.66 1.38 -5.26
C PHE A 224 17.44 1.07 -6.73
N TYR A 225 18.12 0.08 -7.27
CA TYR A 225 17.94 -0.35 -8.66
C TYR A 225 18.44 -1.77 -8.89
N GLY A 226 18.01 -2.40 -9.97
CA GLY A 226 18.48 -3.75 -10.29
C GLY A 226 17.65 -4.46 -11.35
N SER A 227 17.71 -5.79 -11.35
CA SER A 227 17.10 -6.64 -12.39
C SER A 227 16.79 -8.04 -11.85
N TRP A 228 15.72 -8.65 -12.38
CA TRP A 228 15.40 -10.06 -12.20
C TRP A 228 16.21 -10.93 -13.17
N ASP A 229 16.55 -10.39 -14.34
CA ASP A 229 17.52 -10.99 -15.25
C ASP A 229 18.91 -10.89 -14.62
N LEU A 230 19.33 -11.96 -13.93
CA LEU A 230 20.58 -12.02 -13.16
C LEU A 230 21.84 -11.90 -14.02
N ASP A 231 21.73 -12.15 -15.32
CA ASP A 231 22.77 -12.01 -16.34
C ASP A 231 22.80 -10.60 -16.98
N ALA A 232 21.90 -9.70 -16.59
CA ALA A 232 21.83 -8.35 -17.14
C ALA A 232 23.07 -7.50 -16.77
N ASP A 233 23.61 -6.82 -17.77
CA ASP A 233 24.67 -5.83 -17.62
C ASP A 233 24.07 -4.42 -17.48
N LEU A 234 23.81 -4.02 -16.23
CA LEU A 234 23.19 -2.73 -15.93
C LEU A 234 24.09 -1.53 -16.22
N SER A 235 25.39 -1.72 -16.49
CA SER A 235 26.28 -0.62 -16.89
C SER A 235 25.90 -0.01 -18.25
N LYS A 236 25.17 -0.79 -19.07
CA LYS A 236 24.65 -0.36 -20.38
C LYS A 236 23.25 0.27 -20.28
N GLY A 237 22.72 0.47 -19.08
CA GLY A 237 21.35 0.96 -18.85
C GLY A 237 20.28 -0.05 -19.24
N MET A 238 19.08 0.41 -19.61
CA MET A 238 17.93 -0.43 -20.00
C MET A 238 18.02 -0.95 -21.45
N VAL A 239 19.21 -1.33 -21.92
CA VAL A 239 19.45 -1.78 -23.30
C VAL A 239 19.28 -3.29 -23.40
N GLY A 240 18.49 -3.73 -24.39
CA GLY A 240 18.19 -5.14 -24.62
C GLY A 240 16.92 -5.61 -23.91
N ASN A 241 16.71 -6.93 -23.94
CA ASN A 241 15.57 -7.60 -23.31
C ASN A 241 15.91 -7.95 -21.86
N ILE A 242 15.90 -6.94 -21.00
CA ILE A 242 16.18 -7.07 -19.58
C ILE A 242 15.05 -6.45 -18.76
N SER A 243 14.75 -7.07 -17.63
CA SER A 243 13.93 -6.47 -16.58
C SER A 243 14.76 -5.40 -15.89
N TYR A 244 14.08 -4.38 -15.40
CA TYR A 244 14.73 -3.31 -14.66
C TYR A 244 13.77 -2.73 -13.63
N HIS A 245 14.29 -2.45 -12.45
CA HIS A 245 13.59 -1.63 -11.48
C HIS A 245 14.51 -0.53 -10.99
N SER A 246 13.94 0.62 -10.65
CA SER A 246 14.64 1.65 -9.90
C SER A 246 13.68 2.50 -9.12
N VAL A 247 14.07 2.83 -7.89
CA VAL A 247 13.43 3.86 -7.09
C VAL A 247 14.51 4.86 -6.68
N THR A 248 14.43 6.07 -7.21
CA THR A 248 15.31 7.18 -6.87
C THR A 248 14.54 8.15 -6.00
N TRP A 249 15.10 8.56 -4.87
CA TRP A 249 14.48 9.56 -3.99
C TRP A 249 15.29 10.84 -3.97
N LYS A 250 14.60 11.97 -3.96
CA LYS A 250 15.23 13.29 -3.95
C LYS A 250 14.47 14.26 -3.07
N LYS A 251 15.23 15.10 -2.34
CA LYS A 251 14.67 16.19 -1.53
C LYS A 251 15.71 17.29 -1.32
N GLU A 252 15.26 18.54 -1.13
CA GLU A 252 16.12 19.60 -0.61
C GLU A 252 15.96 19.71 0.92
N VAL A 253 17.08 19.77 1.64
CA VAL A 253 17.09 19.83 3.11
C VAL A 253 16.22 21.00 3.62
N GLY A 254 15.32 20.70 4.54
CA GLY A 254 14.41 21.66 5.16
C GLY A 254 13.26 22.13 4.26
N LYS A 255 13.09 21.56 3.07
CA LYS A 255 12.06 21.98 2.11
C LYS A 255 11.22 20.83 1.60
N GLY A 256 9.91 21.06 1.58
CA GLY A 256 8.94 20.22 0.88
C GLY A 256 8.93 18.76 1.31
N SER A 257 8.47 17.92 0.38
CA SER A 257 8.34 16.48 0.52
C SER A 257 9.47 15.75 -0.21
N TRP A 258 9.79 14.53 0.20
CA TRP A 258 10.54 13.60 -0.64
C TRP A 258 9.76 13.31 -1.93
N VAL A 259 10.47 13.28 -3.05
CA VAL A 259 9.93 12.82 -4.32
C VAL A 259 10.57 11.48 -4.64
N PHE A 260 9.76 10.42 -4.69
CA PHE A 260 10.18 9.08 -5.08
C PHE A 260 9.84 8.85 -6.55
N HIS A 261 10.85 8.67 -7.38
CA HIS A 261 10.75 8.37 -8.81
C HIS A 261 10.96 6.88 -9.05
N HIS A 262 9.94 6.23 -9.57
CA HIS A 262 9.87 4.80 -9.78
C HIS A 262 9.95 4.49 -11.27
N VAL A 263 10.70 3.43 -11.60
CA VAL A 263 10.79 2.86 -12.94
C VAL A 263 10.67 1.35 -12.79
N LEU A 264 9.77 0.73 -13.57
CA LEU A 264 9.66 -0.70 -13.71
C LEU A 264 9.66 -1.08 -15.18
N ARG A 265 10.44 -2.09 -15.55
CA ARG A 265 10.51 -2.65 -16.89
C ARG A 265 10.44 -4.17 -16.82
N THR A 266 9.58 -4.74 -17.66
CA THR A 266 9.49 -6.19 -17.86
C THR A 266 10.40 -6.69 -18.98
N SER A 267 10.71 -7.98 -18.94
CA SER A 267 11.43 -8.70 -20.00
C SER A 267 10.62 -9.90 -20.48
N THR A 268 11.09 -10.59 -21.53
CA THR A 268 10.49 -11.86 -21.93
C THR A 268 10.60 -12.93 -20.83
N LYS A 269 11.67 -12.93 -20.02
CA LYS A 269 11.81 -13.87 -18.90
C LYS A 269 10.92 -13.49 -17.71
N TYR A 270 10.72 -12.20 -17.48
CA TYR A 270 9.94 -11.66 -16.38
C TYR A 270 8.86 -10.68 -16.91
N PRO A 271 7.82 -11.22 -17.57
CA PRO A 271 6.75 -10.41 -18.15
C PRO A 271 5.72 -9.96 -17.11
N TRP A 272 5.80 -10.50 -15.88
CA TRP A 272 4.89 -10.18 -14.81
C TRP A 272 5.67 -9.68 -13.59
N LEU A 273 5.64 -8.37 -13.36
CA LEU A 273 6.37 -7.71 -12.29
C LEU A 273 5.51 -6.67 -11.59
N MET A 274 5.75 -6.48 -10.29
CA MET A 274 5.10 -5.48 -9.45
C MET A 274 6.15 -4.59 -8.79
N LEU A 275 5.86 -3.30 -8.70
CA LEU A 275 6.64 -2.33 -7.94
C LEU A 275 5.69 -1.36 -7.22
N TYR A 276 5.66 -1.44 -5.90
CA TYR A 276 4.81 -0.61 -5.04
C TYR A 276 5.62 0.22 -4.06
N PHE A 277 5.05 1.38 -3.72
CA PHE A 277 5.47 2.20 -2.60
C PHE A 277 4.42 2.10 -1.50
N ARG A 278 4.83 1.68 -0.31
CA ARG A 278 3.93 1.21 0.75
C ARG A 278 4.12 1.91 2.09
N SER A 279 3.01 2.06 2.80
CA SER A 279 2.96 2.39 4.23
C SER A 279 2.48 1.19 5.05
N ASP A 280 3.41 0.34 5.47
CA ASP A 280 3.11 -0.85 6.27
C ASP A 280 2.93 -0.50 7.76
N ALA A 281 2.19 -1.35 8.48
CA ALA A 281 2.04 -1.27 9.93
C ALA A 281 3.37 -1.47 10.65
N THR A 282 3.54 -0.79 11.80
CA THR A 282 4.77 -0.89 12.60
C THR A 282 4.91 -2.22 13.34
N PHE A 283 3.86 -3.04 13.38
CA PHE A 283 3.85 -4.37 13.97
C PHE A 283 2.75 -5.24 13.35
N GLY A 284 2.83 -6.54 13.62
CA GLY A 284 1.86 -7.52 13.12
C GLY A 284 2.14 -7.94 11.68
N HIS A 285 1.15 -8.59 11.08
CA HIS A 285 1.18 -9.11 9.72
C HIS A 285 0.77 -8.01 8.74
N SER A 286 1.60 -7.69 7.74
CA SER A 286 1.19 -6.80 6.63
C SER A 286 0.48 -7.59 5.53
N GLY A 287 -0.49 -6.99 4.85
CA GLY A 287 -1.49 -7.65 3.98
C GLY A 287 -0.93 -8.55 2.88
N GLY A 288 -0.57 -9.78 3.23
CA GLY A 288 0.03 -10.79 2.36
C GLY A 288 1.09 -11.66 3.03
N TYR A 289 1.56 -11.29 4.23
CA TYR A 289 2.65 -11.96 4.93
C TYR A 289 2.18 -12.59 6.24
N HIS A 290 2.45 -13.88 6.43
CA HIS A 290 2.28 -14.60 7.70
C HIS A 290 3.42 -14.34 8.69
N TYR A 291 4.34 -13.42 8.37
CA TYR A 291 5.42 -12.99 9.25
C TYR A 291 5.15 -11.60 9.83
N PRO A 292 5.66 -11.29 11.04
CA PRO A 292 5.66 -9.92 11.56
C PRO A 292 6.50 -8.99 10.69
N THR A 293 6.00 -7.79 10.40
CA THR A 293 6.69 -6.78 9.59
C THR A 293 6.98 -5.51 10.39
N ARG A 294 7.72 -4.57 9.79
CA ARG A 294 7.97 -3.21 10.30
C ARG A 294 7.67 -2.18 9.23
N GLY A 295 7.26 -0.98 9.63
CA GLY A 295 6.71 -0.03 8.66
C GLY A 295 6.55 1.40 9.17
N MET A 296 5.74 2.18 8.45
CA MET A 296 5.57 3.62 8.61
C MET A 296 4.30 3.99 9.38
N SER A 297 3.27 3.14 9.37
CA SER A 297 1.96 3.40 9.94
C SER A 297 1.94 3.16 11.46
N LYS A 298 2.24 4.20 12.25
CA LYS A 298 2.24 4.18 13.72
C LYS A 298 0.83 4.11 14.34
N ILE A 299 -0.19 4.48 13.59
CA ILE A 299 -1.60 4.21 13.89
C ILE A 299 -2.15 3.40 12.72
N ILE A 300 -2.67 2.21 13.00
CA ILE A 300 -3.25 1.35 11.98
C ILE A 300 -4.60 1.94 11.56
N PRO A 301 -4.79 2.32 10.29
CA PRO A 301 -6.05 2.87 9.81
C PRO A 301 -7.16 1.81 9.88
N GLU A 302 -8.33 2.21 10.36
CA GLU A 302 -9.50 1.35 10.52
C GLU A 302 -10.71 1.96 9.80
N SER A 303 -11.39 1.20 8.94
CA SER A 303 -12.61 1.68 8.29
C SER A 303 -13.74 1.90 9.31
N PRO A 304 -14.61 2.92 9.12
CA PRO A 304 -14.63 3.85 8.00
C PRO A 304 -13.72 5.09 8.18
N ASN A 305 -12.91 5.14 9.23
CA ASN A 305 -12.44 6.40 9.82
C ASN A 305 -10.99 6.71 9.44
N PHE A 306 -10.71 6.92 8.15
CA PHE A 306 -9.42 7.48 7.71
C PHE A 306 -9.46 7.96 6.26
N ARG A 307 -8.54 8.88 5.94
CA ARG A 307 -8.31 9.40 4.60
C ARG A 307 -6.86 9.19 4.21
N VAL A 308 -6.58 9.19 2.91
CA VAL A 308 -5.21 9.09 2.40
C VAL A 308 -4.97 10.21 1.40
N ARG A 309 -3.87 10.93 1.57
CA ARG A 309 -3.48 12.08 0.76
C ARG A 309 -2.10 11.86 0.17
N PHE A 310 -1.92 12.14 -1.11
CA PHE A 310 -0.62 12.04 -1.78
C PHE A 310 -0.66 12.78 -3.12
N THR A 311 0.50 13.11 -3.66
CA THR A 311 0.67 13.63 -5.02
C THR A 311 1.22 12.53 -5.92
N LEU A 312 0.54 12.25 -7.02
CA LEU A 312 0.90 11.23 -8.00
C LEU A 312 1.06 11.86 -9.39
N ASN A 313 2.11 11.44 -10.10
CA ASN A 313 2.32 11.75 -11.51
C ASN A 313 2.75 10.48 -12.25
N VAL A 314 1.85 9.94 -13.09
CA VAL A 314 2.15 8.82 -13.97
C VAL A 314 2.81 9.36 -15.25
N ILE A 315 4.04 8.93 -15.51
CA ILE A 315 4.84 9.37 -16.66
C ILE A 315 4.73 8.35 -17.79
N LYS A 316 4.78 7.05 -17.48
CA LYS A 316 4.56 5.92 -18.40
C LYS A 316 3.72 4.85 -17.73
N GLY A 317 2.80 4.27 -18.50
CA GLY A 317 1.73 3.43 -17.97
C GLY A 317 2.02 1.93 -17.86
N GLY A 318 3.15 1.42 -18.38
CA GLY A 318 3.44 -0.03 -18.34
C GLY A 318 2.66 -0.88 -19.35
N GLY A 319 2.08 -0.26 -20.39
CA GLY A 319 1.35 -0.98 -21.44
C GLY A 319 -0.15 -1.19 -21.14
N PRO A 320 -0.88 -1.85 -22.04
CA PRO A 320 -2.33 -2.05 -21.91
C PRO A 320 -2.71 -3.05 -20.81
N ASN A 321 -1.84 -4.01 -20.47
CA ASN A 321 -2.09 -5.00 -19.42
C ASN A 321 -1.57 -4.56 -18.04
N SER A 322 -1.09 -3.32 -17.92
CA SER A 322 -0.66 -2.77 -16.64
C SER A 322 -1.86 -2.42 -15.76
N GLN A 323 -1.85 -2.94 -14.54
CA GLN A 323 -2.74 -2.54 -13.48
C GLN A 323 -1.98 -1.54 -12.60
N PHE A 324 -2.17 -0.25 -12.89
CA PHE A 324 -1.63 0.80 -12.04
C PHE A 324 -2.65 1.11 -10.95
N TYR A 325 -2.29 0.80 -9.71
CA TYR A 325 -3.12 1.01 -8.55
C TYR A 325 -2.92 2.44 -8.03
N LEU A 326 -3.98 3.25 -8.13
CA LEU A 326 -4.04 4.53 -7.41
C LEU A 326 -4.01 4.30 -5.90
N MET A 327 -4.66 3.22 -5.48
CA MET A 327 -4.72 2.74 -4.12
C MET A 327 -4.81 1.22 -4.18
N ASP A 328 -3.87 0.54 -3.55
CA ASP A 328 -3.91 -0.87 -3.18
C ASP A 328 -3.82 -0.92 -1.65
N MET A 329 -4.65 -1.74 -1.02
CA MET A 329 -4.75 -1.81 0.43
C MET A 329 -4.79 -3.25 0.86
N GLY A 330 -3.84 -3.62 1.71
CA GLY A 330 -3.72 -4.97 2.26
C GLY A 330 -4.24 -5.06 3.69
N SER A 331 -5.04 -6.09 3.96
CA SER A 331 -5.50 -6.44 5.31
C SER A 331 -5.55 -7.96 5.52
N CYS A 332 -5.86 -8.40 6.74
CA CYS A 332 -6.00 -9.79 7.11
C CYS A 332 -7.08 -9.99 8.18
N TRP A 333 -8.04 -10.88 7.91
CA TRP A 333 -8.96 -11.43 8.92
C TRP A 333 -9.45 -12.82 8.49
N LYS A 334 -9.97 -13.62 9.41
CA LYS A 334 -10.55 -14.95 9.12
C LYS A 334 -11.96 -14.81 8.57
N ASN A 335 -12.47 -15.81 7.85
CA ASN A 335 -13.85 -15.78 7.32
C ASN A 335 -14.93 -15.67 8.42
N ASN A 336 -14.60 -16.04 9.65
CA ASN A 336 -15.48 -15.89 10.82
C ASN A 336 -15.41 -14.51 11.50
N GLY A 337 -14.67 -13.55 10.93
CA GLY A 337 -14.51 -12.19 11.44
C GLY A 337 -13.44 -12.00 12.51
N GLN A 338 -12.76 -13.07 12.95
CA GLN A 338 -11.64 -12.96 13.90
C GLN A 338 -10.40 -12.34 13.23
N PRO A 339 -9.55 -11.63 13.99
CA PRO A 339 -8.25 -11.19 13.50
C PRO A 339 -7.38 -12.38 13.07
N CYS A 340 -6.46 -12.13 12.13
CA CYS A 340 -5.46 -13.11 11.75
C CYS A 340 -4.47 -13.38 12.90
N ASP A 341 -3.94 -14.60 12.94
CA ASP A 341 -2.99 -15.07 13.97
C ASP A 341 -1.74 -15.75 13.38
N GLY A 342 -1.58 -15.74 12.06
CA GLY A 342 -0.48 -16.36 11.34
C GLY A 342 -0.76 -17.79 10.90
N ASP A 343 -1.95 -18.34 11.16
CA ASP A 343 -2.37 -19.62 10.62
C ASP A 343 -2.78 -19.48 9.14
N VAL A 344 -1.84 -19.84 8.26
CA VAL A 344 -1.99 -19.74 6.80
C VAL A 344 -3.17 -20.54 6.21
N THR A 345 -3.79 -21.44 6.97
CA THR A 345 -4.95 -22.21 6.48
C THR A 345 -6.29 -21.55 6.78
N SER A 346 -6.35 -20.73 7.83
CA SER A 346 -7.58 -20.05 8.27
C SER A 346 -7.56 -18.53 8.05
N ASP A 347 -6.37 -17.93 8.07
CA ASP A 347 -6.16 -16.52 7.73
C ASP A 347 -6.51 -16.25 6.27
N VAL A 348 -7.04 -15.06 6.00
CA VAL A 348 -7.36 -14.62 4.64
C VAL A 348 -6.85 -13.21 4.42
N THR A 349 -5.95 -13.06 3.47
CA THR A 349 -5.48 -11.75 3.01
C THR A 349 -6.53 -11.09 2.13
N ARG A 350 -6.74 -9.79 2.32
CA ARG A 350 -7.74 -9.04 1.56
C ARG A 350 -7.16 -7.81 0.93
N TYR A 351 -7.47 -7.63 -0.35
CA TYR A 351 -7.03 -6.50 -1.15
C TYR A 351 -8.21 -5.66 -1.62
N SER A 352 -8.08 -4.34 -1.46
CA SER A 352 -8.97 -3.33 -2.02
C SER A 352 -8.17 -2.46 -2.98
N GLU A 353 -8.44 -2.61 -4.28
CA GLU A 353 -7.57 -2.07 -5.34
C GLU A 353 -8.34 -1.18 -6.30
N MET A 354 -7.80 -0.01 -6.65
CA MET A 354 -8.34 0.90 -7.67
C MET A 354 -7.38 1.01 -8.84
N VAL A 355 -7.76 0.44 -9.99
CA VAL A 355 -6.94 0.50 -11.21
C VAL A 355 -7.28 1.76 -12.01
N ILE A 356 -6.29 2.60 -12.31
CA ILE A 356 -6.49 3.87 -13.06
C ILE A 356 -5.98 3.84 -14.50
N ASN A 357 -5.42 2.72 -14.97
CA ASN A 357 -5.07 2.58 -16.38
C ASN A 357 -6.37 2.61 -17.23
N PRO A 358 -6.54 3.59 -18.14
CA PRO A 358 -7.77 3.74 -18.92
C PRO A 358 -8.03 2.58 -19.90
N ASN A 359 -7.01 1.76 -20.20
CA ASN A 359 -7.17 0.57 -21.03
C ASN A 359 -7.79 -0.62 -20.27
N THR A 360 -7.90 -0.55 -18.94
CA THR A 360 -8.49 -1.61 -18.13
C THR A 360 -10.02 -1.63 -18.30
N SER A 361 -10.54 -2.77 -18.75
CA SER A 361 -11.99 -3.00 -18.94
C SER A 361 -12.63 -3.66 -17.72
N ALA A 362 -13.90 -3.37 -17.44
CA ALA A 362 -14.67 -4.11 -16.46
C ALA A 362 -14.89 -5.58 -16.89
N TRP A 363 -14.35 -6.55 -16.13
CA TRP A 363 -14.67 -7.98 -16.36
C TRP A 363 -15.96 -8.38 -15.64
N CYS A 364 -16.29 -7.69 -14.55
CA CYS A 364 -17.62 -7.72 -13.97
C CYS A 364 -18.64 -7.08 -14.94
N ASN A 365 -19.64 -7.87 -15.35
CA ASN A 365 -20.73 -7.39 -16.21
C ASN A 365 -21.98 -8.28 -16.07
N ALA A 366 -23.09 -7.83 -16.66
CA ALA A 366 -24.38 -8.52 -16.60
C ALA A 366 -24.37 -9.93 -17.21
N GLY A 367 -23.39 -10.25 -18.08
CA GLY A 367 -23.20 -11.57 -18.66
C GLY A 367 -22.24 -12.47 -17.87
N ASN A 368 -21.58 -11.95 -16.82
CA ASN A 368 -20.53 -12.67 -16.10
C ASN A 368 -20.51 -12.32 -14.59
N PHE A 369 -21.56 -12.73 -13.88
CA PHE A 369 -21.72 -12.42 -12.45
C PHE A 369 -20.63 -12.99 -11.53
N LYS A 370 -19.94 -14.08 -11.92
CA LYS A 370 -18.91 -14.70 -11.08
C LYS A 370 -17.72 -13.80 -10.76
N LEU A 371 -17.50 -12.74 -11.57
CA LEU A 371 -16.45 -11.75 -11.36
C LEU A 371 -16.97 -10.46 -10.71
N CYS A 372 -18.24 -10.43 -10.31
CA CYS A 372 -18.86 -9.29 -9.65
C CYS A 372 -19.04 -9.60 -8.16
N PRO A 373 -18.82 -8.61 -7.26
CA PRO A 373 -19.20 -8.78 -5.87
C PRO A 373 -20.73 -8.99 -5.78
N PRO A 374 -21.23 -9.83 -4.86
CA PRO A 374 -22.66 -10.07 -4.69
C PRO A 374 -23.49 -8.80 -4.49
N TYR A 375 -22.93 -7.80 -3.79
CA TYR A 375 -23.61 -6.54 -3.53
C TYR A 375 -22.70 -5.34 -3.81
N HIS A 376 -23.32 -4.29 -4.33
CA HIS A 376 -22.80 -2.92 -4.26
C HIS A 376 -23.51 -2.19 -3.12
N THR A 377 -22.77 -1.39 -2.34
CA THR A 377 -23.32 -0.52 -1.31
C THR A 377 -23.06 0.93 -1.71
N PHE A 378 -24.12 1.70 -1.90
CA PHE A 378 -24.04 3.13 -2.18
C PHE A 378 -23.65 3.92 -0.92
N PRO A 379 -23.14 5.16 -1.05
CA PRO A 379 -22.77 6.01 0.09
C PRO A 379 -23.88 6.19 1.14
N ASN A 380 -25.15 6.20 0.70
CA ASN A 380 -26.32 6.30 1.58
C ASN A 380 -26.70 4.97 2.29
N GLY A 381 -25.89 3.91 2.15
CA GLY A 381 -26.12 2.59 2.72
C GLY A 381 -27.05 1.68 1.91
N THR A 382 -27.62 2.16 0.80
CA THR A 382 -28.48 1.33 -0.06
C THR A 382 -27.67 0.21 -0.69
N ARG A 383 -28.14 -1.03 -0.54
CA ARG A 383 -27.51 -2.21 -1.15
C ARG A 383 -28.27 -2.66 -2.38
N VAL A 384 -27.53 -2.93 -3.46
CA VAL A 384 -28.06 -3.49 -4.70
C VAL A 384 -27.33 -4.79 -5.00
N HIS A 385 -28.12 -5.83 -5.26
CA HIS A 385 -27.60 -7.15 -5.60
C HIS A 385 -27.16 -7.19 -7.08
N ARG A 386 -26.10 -7.94 -7.39
CA ARG A 386 -25.52 -8.07 -8.74
C ARG A 386 -26.45 -8.65 -9.81
N THR A 387 -27.62 -9.18 -9.44
CA THR A 387 -28.63 -9.63 -10.41
C THR A 387 -29.60 -8.51 -10.82
N ASP A 388 -29.61 -7.38 -10.11
CA ASP A 388 -30.38 -6.20 -10.49
C ASP A 388 -29.59 -5.37 -11.49
N ALA A 389 -29.64 -5.82 -12.76
CA ALA A 389 -28.84 -5.22 -13.83
C ALA A 389 -29.20 -3.75 -14.14
N ALA A 390 -30.37 -3.28 -13.69
CA ALA A 390 -30.79 -1.90 -13.91
C ALA A 390 -30.11 -0.93 -12.93
N ARG A 391 -29.69 -1.40 -11.75
CA ARG A 391 -29.14 -0.55 -10.68
C ARG A 391 -27.71 -0.89 -10.29
N PHE A 392 -27.23 -2.11 -10.55
CA PHE A 392 -25.88 -2.51 -10.17
C PHE A 392 -24.83 -1.84 -11.09
N PRO A 393 -23.82 -1.15 -10.54
CA PRO A 393 -22.85 -0.41 -11.34
C PRO A 393 -21.72 -1.33 -11.83
N TYR A 394 -21.99 -2.23 -12.77
CA TYR A 394 -20.99 -3.20 -13.25
C TYR A 394 -19.68 -2.55 -13.72
N ALA A 395 -19.76 -1.42 -14.43
CA ALA A 395 -18.61 -0.70 -14.96
C ALA A 395 -17.66 -0.16 -13.87
N ALA A 396 -18.11 -0.12 -12.61
CA ALA A 396 -17.31 0.32 -11.47
C ALA A 396 -16.36 -0.76 -10.94
N TYR A 397 -16.47 -2.00 -11.43
CA TYR A 397 -15.72 -3.16 -10.95
C TYR A 397 -14.92 -3.80 -12.10
N HIS A 398 -13.63 -3.97 -11.89
CA HIS A 398 -12.82 -4.80 -12.77
C HIS A 398 -13.09 -6.28 -12.46
N LEU A 399 -12.83 -6.69 -11.22
CA LEU A 399 -12.85 -8.08 -10.77
C LEU A 399 -13.20 -8.16 -9.28
N TYR A 400 -13.97 -9.18 -8.92
CA TYR A 400 -14.06 -9.71 -7.57
C TYR A 400 -13.73 -11.21 -7.61
N CYS A 401 -12.81 -11.65 -6.76
CA CYS A 401 -12.57 -13.06 -6.52
C CYS A 401 -12.60 -13.37 -5.03
N SER A 402 -13.19 -14.51 -4.68
CA SER A 402 -13.45 -14.95 -3.31
C SER A 402 -12.29 -15.79 -2.76
N PRO A 403 -12.17 -15.90 -1.42
CA PRO A 403 -11.08 -16.65 -0.82
C PRO A 403 -11.27 -18.15 -0.97
N GLY A 404 -10.17 -18.87 -1.17
CA GLY A 404 -10.16 -20.30 -1.48
C GLY A 404 -10.61 -21.22 -0.33
N ASN A 405 -10.73 -20.69 0.89
CA ASN A 405 -11.22 -21.39 2.08
C ASN A 405 -12.64 -20.95 2.49
N ALA A 406 -13.37 -20.22 1.64
CA ALA A 406 -14.77 -19.87 1.90
C ALA A 406 -15.71 -21.05 1.60
N GLU A 407 -16.58 -21.39 2.56
CA GLU A 407 -17.48 -22.54 2.46
C GLU A 407 -18.89 -22.17 1.97
N LEU A 408 -19.30 -20.90 2.12
CA LEU A 408 -20.70 -20.46 1.95
C LEU A 408 -20.83 -19.36 0.88
N LEU A 409 -20.05 -19.47 -0.20
CA LEU A 409 -20.06 -18.50 -1.30
C LEU A 409 -21.37 -18.53 -2.10
N GLU A 410 -21.83 -17.34 -2.49
CA GLU A 410 -23.00 -17.19 -3.35
C GLU A 410 -22.66 -17.53 -4.81
N VAL A 411 -23.31 -18.56 -5.35
CA VAL A 411 -23.15 -18.98 -6.75
C VAL A 411 -23.84 -18.00 -7.70
N PRO A 412 -23.21 -17.60 -8.81
CA PRO A 412 -21.88 -18.01 -9.28
C PRO A 412 -20.76 -17.18 -8.66
N PHE A 413 -19.60 -17.80 -8.43
CA PHE A 413 -18.41 -17.13 -7.89
C PHE A 413 -17.15 -17.54 -8.64
N SER A 414 -16.07 -16.78 -8.46
CA SER A 414 -14.72 -17.13 -8.86
C SER A 414 -13.83 -17.10 -7.63
N LEU A 415 -12.96 -18.10 -7.48
CA LEU A 415 -11.93 -18.07 -6.45
C LEU A 415 -10.73 -17.26 -6.95
N CYS A 416 -10.04 -16.58 -6.05
CA CYS A 416 -8.74 -16.00 -6.37
C CYS A 416 -7.71 -17.09 -6.67
N ASP A 417 -6.62 -16.73 -7.33
CA ASP A 417 -5.52 -17.65 -7.47
C ASP A 417 -5.03 -18.06 -6.06
N PRO A 418 -4.71 -19.34 -5.82
CA PRO A 418 -4.41 -19.81 -4.47
C PRO A 418 -2.91 -19.77 -4.15
N TYR A 419 -2.08 -19.11 -4.98
CA TYR A 419 -0.62 -19.24 -4.97
C TYR A 419 0.11 -17.91 -4.81
N SER A 420 -0.53 -16.77 -5.05
CA SER A 420 0.08 -15.43 -4.92
C SER A 420 0.43 -15.06 -3.48
N ASN A 421 -0.19 -15.72 -2.49
CA ASN A 421 0.07 -15.53 -1.07
C ASN A 421 0.20 -16.91 -0.39
N PRO A 422 0.89 -17.01 0.76
CA PRO A 422 0.98 -18.27 1.50
C PRO A 422 -0.39 -18.76 1.96
N GLN A 423 -1.26 -17.85 2.37
CA GLN A 423 -2.65 -18.04 2.78
C GLN A 423 -3.65 -17.69 1.67
N PRO A 424 -4.93 -18.13 1.77
CA PRO A 424 -5.99 -17.69 0.88
C PRO A 424 -6.08 -16.17 0.78
N GLN A 425 -6.50 -15.68 -0.39
CA GLN A 425 -6.69 -14.26 -0.65
C GLN A 425 -8.07 -13.96 -1.22
N GLU A 426 -8.57 -12.77 -0.95
CA GLU A 426 -9.76 -12.19 -1.56
C GLU A 426 -9.40 -10.83 -2.15
N ILE A 427 -9.75 -10.61 -3.41
CA ILE A 427 -9.37 -9.39 -4.14
C ILE A 427 -10.64 -8.74 -4.67
N LEU A 428 -10.77 -7.44 -4.42
CA LEU A 428 -11.77 -6.58 -5.03
C LEU A 428 -11.08 -5.41 -5.75
N GLN A 429 -11.19 -5.44 -7.08
CA GLN A 429 -10.65 -4.42 -7.96
C GLN A 429 -11.77 -3.54 -8.52
N ILE A 430 -11.68 -2.24 -8.27
CA ILE A 430 -12.59 -1.21 -8.76
C ILE A 430 -11.94 -0.36 -9.85
N LEU A 431 -12.79 0.29 -10.64
CA LEU A 431 -12.42 1.18 -11.74
C LEU A 431 -13.01 2.58 -11.56
N PRO A 432 -12.43 3.62 -12.19
CA PRO A 432 -12.99 4.96 -12.24
C PRO A 432 -14.46 4.96 -12.63
N HIS A 433 -15.32 5.47 -11.74
CA HIS A 433 -16.76 5.48 -11.94
C HIS A 433 -17.45 6.53 -11.06
N PRO A 434 -18.56 7.17 -11.49
CA PRO A 434 -19.21 8.24 -10.72
C PRO A 434 -19.67 7.85 -9.31
N VAL A 435 -19.97 6.56 -9.08
CA VAL A 435 -20.37 6.06 -7.75
C VAL A 435 -19.26 6.19 -6.69
N TRP A 436 -18.01 6.41 -7.11
CA TRP A 436 -16.88 6.63 -6.21
C TRP A 436 -16.60 8.11 -5.92
N GLY A 437 -17.28 9.03 -6.61
CA GLY A 437 -16.98 10.45 -6.58
C GLY A 437 -17.12 11.08 -5.19
N GLU A 438 -18.11 10.65 -4.40
CA GLU A 438 -18.28 11.16 -3.03
C GLU A 438 -17.10 10.81 -2.10
N TYR A 439 -16.31 9.79 -2.44
CA TYR A 439 -15.12 9.37 -1.69
C TYR A 439 -13.83 10.05 -2.20
N GLY A 440 -13.92 10.93 -3.20
CA GLY A 440 -12.76 11.61 -3.79
C GLY A 440 -12.01 10.82 -4.85
N TYR A 441 -12.47 9.61 -5.19
CA TYR A 441 -11.85 8.74 -6.19
C TYR A 441 -12.19 9.19 -7.63
N PRO A 442 -11.36 8.80 -8.63
CA PRO A 442 -11.65 9.02 -10.05
C PRO A 442 -13.08 8.63 -10.45
N THR A 443 -13.75 9.51 -11.17
CA THR A 443 -15.12 9.30 -11.66
C THR A 443 -15.18 8.85 -13.11
N LYS A 444 -14.07 8.99 -13.85
CA LYS A 444 -13.95 8.66 -15.27
C LYS A 444 -12.58 8.07 -15.59
N GLN A 445 -12.54 7.17 -16.56
CA GLN A 445 -11.28 6.62 -17.06
C GLN A 445 -10.36 7.74 -17.56
N GLY A 446 -9.07 7.65 -17.21
CA GLY A 446 -8.05 8.64 -17.58
C GLY A 446 -7.82 9.76 -16.57
N GLU A 447 -8.71 9.97 -15.59
CA GLU A 447 -8.44 10.92 -14.49
C GLU A 447 -7.27 10.44 -13.63
N GLY A 448 -6.26 11.29 -13.44
CA GLY A 448 -5.03 10.94 -12.72
C GLY A 448 -4.02 10.12 -13.51
N TRP A 449 -4.25 9.93 -14.81
CA TRP A 449 -3.38 9.16 -15.67
C TRP A 449 -2.28 10.03 -16.30
N ILE A 450 -1.62 9.51 -17.34
CA ILE A 450 -0.53 10.17 -18.04
C ILE A 450 -0.94 11.57 -18.52
N GLY A 451 -0.16 12.59 -18.12
CA GLY A 451 -0.42 13.99 -18.45
C GLY A 451 -1.38 14.70 -17.50
N ASP A 452 -1.87 14.02 -16.47
CA ASP A 452 -2.81 14.56 -15.48
C ASP A 452 -2.29 14.32 -14.04
N PRO A 453 -1.16 14.95 -13.66
CA PRO A 453 -0.61 14.83 -12.31
C PRO A 453 -1.55 15.47 -11.28
N ARG A 454 -1.79 14.80 -10.16
CA ARG A 454 -2.77 15.22 -9.16
C ARG A 454 -2.32 14.99 -7.73
N THR A 455 -2.77 15.88 -6.85
CA THR A 455 -2.85 15.59 -5.42
C THR A 455 -4.22 15.00 -5.12
N TRP A 456 -4.22 13.77 -4.64
CA TRP A 456 -5.40 13.04 -4.22
C TRP A 456 -5.65 13.26 -2.73
N ASP A 457 -6.92 13.35 -2.36
CA ASP A 457 -7.39 13.32 -0.98
C ASP A 457 -8.61 12.41 -0.94
N LEU A 458 -8.37 11.15 -0.60
CA LEU A 458 -9.30 10.04 -0.74
C LEU A 458 -9.92 9.68 0.62
N ASP A 459 -11.24 9.56 0.69
CA ASP A 459 -11.95 8.97 1.83
C ASP A 459 -11.91 7.43 1.75
N VAL A 460 -10.70 6.92 1.92
CA VAL A 460 -10.35 5.51 1.78
C VAL A 460 -11.08 4.65 2.81
N GLY A 461 -11.23 5.15 4.04
CA GLY A 461 -11.94 4.43 5.09
C GLY A 461 -13.41 4.23 4.76
N ARG A 462 -14.13 5.28 4.35
CA ARG A 462 -15.56 5.17 4.06
C ARG A 462 -15.81 4.34 2.79
N LEU A 463 -14.96 4.45 1.77
CA LEU A 463 -15.08 3.59 0.59
C LEU A 463 -14.87 2.13 0.96
N SER A 464 -13.75 1.81 1.61
CA SER A 464 -13.39 0.44 1.98
C SER A 464 -14.39 -0.21 2.95
N GLN A 465 -15.14 0.57 3.75
CA GLN A 465 -16.29 0.09 4.53
C GLN A 465 -17.49 -0.33 3.65
N SER A 466 -17.71 0.38 2.54
CA SER A 466 -18.84 0.18 1.62
C SER A 466 -18.62 -1.01 0.67
N LEU A 467 -17.36 -1.34 0.42
CA LEU A 467 -16.95 -2.46 -0.41
C LEU A 467 -17.32 -3.82 0.21
N TYR A 468 -17.62 -4.78 -0.66
CA TYR A 468 -17.96 -6.14 -0.28
C TYR A 468 -16.69 -6.97 -0.03
N PHE A 469 -16.63 -7.61 1.13
CA PHE A 469 -15.68 -8.67 1.45
C PHE A 469 -16.45 -9.83 2.07
N TYR A 470 -16.08 -11.05 1.69
CA TYR A 470 -16.73 -12.26 2.14
C TYR A 470 -16.52 -12.45 3.64
N GLN A 471 -17.61 -12.89 4.28
CA GLN A 471 -17.63 -13.29 5.66
C GLN A 471 -18.70 -14.38 5.84
N ASP A 472 -18.41 -15.39 6.67
CA ASP A 472 -19.31 -16.50 6.91
C ASP A 472 -20.64 -16.00 7.50
N PRO A 473 -21.80 -16.39 6.94
CA PRO A 473 -23.11 -16.04 7.47
C PRO A 473 -23.25 -16.32 8.97
N GLY A 474 -23.79 -15.35 9.71
CA GLY A 474 -24.04 -15.48 11.16
C GLY A 474 -22.83 -15.20 12.05
N THR A 475 -21.67 -14.85 11.49
CA THR A 475 -20.48 -14.49 12.28
C THR A 475 -20.42 -12.99 12.60
N PRO A 476 -19.73 -12.56 13.68
CA PRO A 476 -19.60 -11.15 14.03
C PRO A 476 -18.80 -10.37 12.97
N PRO A 477 -19.21 -9.16 12.56
CA PRO A 477 -18.49 -8.40 11.52
C PRO A 477 -17.01 -8.22 11.85
N ALA A 478 -16.15 -8.45 10.86
CA ALA A 478 -14.72 -8.20 11.00
C ALA A 478 -14.44 -6.71 11.21
N LYS A 479 -13.46 -6.40 12.07
CA LYS A 479 -12.86 -5.06 12.12
C LYS A 479 -11.90 -4.90 10.95
N ARG A 480 -12.14 -3.90 10.10
CA ARG A 480 -11.35 -3.68 8.88
C ARG A 480 -10.17 -2.76 9.17
N GLN A 481 -9.10 -3.36 9.69
CA GLN A 481 -7.83 -2.69 9.92
C GLN A 481 -6.92 -2.90 8.72
N TRP A 482 -6.42 -1.81 8.13
CA TRP A 482 -5.62 -1.88 6.90
C TRP A 482 -4.14 -1.77 7.25
N MET A 483 -3.45 -2.90 7.11
CA MET A 483 -2.08 -3.06 7.58
C MET A 483 -1.07 -2.53 6.57
N SER A 484 -1.49 -2.35 5.33
CA SER A 484 -0.66 -1.91 4.22
C SER A 484 -1.50 -0.99 3.33
N ILE A 485 -0.96 0.17 2.96
CA ILE A 485 -1.58 1.19 2.12
C ILE A 485 -0.56 1.60 1.06
N ASP A 486 -0.90 1.33 -0.19
CA ASP A 486 0.06 1.17 -1.26
C ASP A 486 -0.39 1.90 -2.52
N LEU A 487 0.59 2.24 -3.35
CA LEU A 487 0.38 2.64 -4.73
C LEU A 487 1.52 2.17 -5.61
N GLY A 488 1.24 2.00 -6.89
CA GLY A 488 2.25 1.58 -7.86
C GLY A 488 1.62 0.73 -8.95
N THR A 489 2.41 -0.17 -9.52
CA THR A 489 2.00 -0.85 -10.74
C THR A 489 2.31 -2.34 -10.70
N GLU A 490 1.38 -3.11 -11.25
CA GLU A 490 1.56 -4.50 -11.64
C GLU A 490 1.47 -4.58 -13.17
N ILE A 491 2.58 -4.90 -13.83
CA ILE A 491 2.55 -5.19 -15.26
C ILE A 491 2.20 -6.66 -15.40
N PHE A 492 0.98 -6.97 -15.85
CA PHE A 492 0.48 -8.35 -15.89
C PHE A 492 0.82 -9.04 -17.21
N LYS A 493 1.81 -9.95 -17.16
CA LYS A 493 2.18 -10.87 -18.26
C LYS A 493 2.40 -10.17 -19.61
N ASP A 494 3.05 -9.01 -19.58
CA ASP A 494 3.32 -8.18 -20.74
C ASP A 494 4.82 -7.86 -20.80
N PRO A 495 5.60 -8.50 -21.68
CA PRO A 495 7.03 -8.25 -21.81
C PRO A 495 7.32 -6.91 -22.48
N ASP A 496 8.53 -6.39 -22.26
CA ASP A 496 9.05 -5.17 -22.90
C ASP A 496 8.23 -3.90 -22.62
N GLN A 497 7.50 -3.89 -21.51
CA GLN A 497 6.76 -2.72 -21.04
C GLN A 497 7.60 -1.89 -20.07
N VAL A 498 7.32 -0.59 -20.02
CA VAL A 498 7.94 0.33 -19.06
C VAL A 498 6.86 1.16 -18.38
N ALA A 499 6.84 1.09 -17.06
CA ALA A 499 6.09 1.99 -16.19
C ALA A 499 7.05 2.96 -15.51
N GLU A 500 6.62 4.21 -15.37
CA GLU A 500 7.41 5.28 -14.79
C GLU A 500 6.47 6.27 -14.09
N TRP A 501 6.73 6.59 -12.82
CA TRP A 501 5.88 7.52 -12.05
C TRP A 501 6.63 8.16 -10.90
N THR A 502 6.07 9.23 -10.35
CA THR A 502 6.55 9.86 -9.11
C THR A 502 5.45 9.97 -8.07
N VAL A 503 5.83 9.81 -6.80
CA VAL A 503 4.96 10.07 -5.65
C VAL A 503 5.64 11.00 -4.66
N SER A 504 4.86 11.90 -4.06
CA SER A 504 5.25 12.76 -2.95
C SER A 504 4.05 13.07 -2.05
N ASP A 505 4.28 13.79 -0.95
CA ASP A 505 3.25 14.31 -0.05
C ASP A 505 2.32 13.25 0.55
N PHE A 506 2.79 12.01 0.69
CA PHE A 506 1.98 10.90 1.20
C PHE A 506 1.71 11.06 2.69
N ASP A 507 0.44 11.00 3.07
CA ASP A 507 -0.04 10.99 4.44
C ASP A 507 -1.28 10.09 4.60
N ILE A 508 -1.43 9.49 5.78
CA ILE A 508 -2.64 8.76 6.19
C ILE A 508 -3.24 9.56 7.34
N LEU A 509 -4.45 10.06 7.17
CA LEU A 509 -5.13 10.91 8.14
C LEU A 509 -6.17 10.10 8.90
N VAL A 510 -6.02 10.01 10.21
CA VAL A 510 -6.98 9.32 11.11
C VAL A 510 -7.61 10.34 12.06
N PRO A 511 -8.89 10.19 12.44
CA PRO A 511 -9.50 11.09 13.40
C PRO A 511 -8.76 11.06 14.74
N LYS A 512 -8.54 12.24 15.33
CA LYS A 512 -8.00 12.38 16.66
C LYS A 512 -9.02 11.81 17.64
N GLN A 513 -8.63 10.78 18.37
CA GLN A 513 -9.49 10.26 19.43
C GLN A 513 -9.70 11.34 20.50
N SER A 514 -10.96 11.70 20.74
CA SER A 514 -11.38 12.50 21.87
C SER A 514 -10.84 11.84 23.14
N ARG A 515 -9.97 12.51 23.89
CA ARG A 515 -9.62 12.06 25.24
C ARG A 515 -10.90 12.08 26.06
N HIS A 516 -11.49 10.92 26.33
CA HIS A 516 -12.54 10.76 27.33
C HIS A 516 -11.93 10.62 28.71
#